data_AF-A0A2E3NHA6-F1
#
_entry.id   AF-A0A2E3NHA6-F1
#
_cell.length_a   1.000
_cell.length_b   1.000
_cell.length_c   1.000
_cell.angle_alpha   90.00
_cell.angle_beta   90.00
_cell.angle_gamma   90.00
#
_symmetry.space_group_name_H-M   'P 1'
#
loop_
_entity.id
_entity.type
_entity.pdbx_description
1 polymer ?
#
loop_
_entity_poly.entity_id
_entity_poly.type
_entity_poly.pdbx_seq_one_letter_code
_entity_poly.pdbx_strand_id
1 'polypeptide(L)'
;MRSVAALFAIGVLALVVQGALARMLPPPWCPDLAWLVVVGIGLRWPRFVSGIVLSVVLGYGMDLLSSSLMGQHALLRLVTFLAAALAARQLDLSGSVPIGIFVLVMTVVYGLAMVLSLSFFVDASWPGIDVVGSALIHALVNVLAAGPMIGLVERLIVRFSDEEVGRHGTAPLGFDGGRGGLL
;
A
#
# COMPACT_ATOMS: atom_id res chain seq x y z
N MET A 1 11.14 14.19 -1.21
CA MET A 1 9.95 14.45 -0.34
C MET A 1 8.64 14.50 -1.12
N ARG A 2 8.62 15.01 -2.36
CA ARG A 2 7.39 15.15 -3.16
C ARG A 2 6.70 13.82 -3.42
N SER A 3 7.46 12.77 -3.73
CA SER A 3 6.95 11.42 -3.96
C SER A 3 6.23 10.84 -2.73
N VAL A 4 6.76 11.08 -1.52
CA VAL A 4 6.12 10.66 -0.25
C VAL A 4 4.81 11.41 -0.05
N ALA A 5 4.80 12.73 -0.28
CA ALA A 5 3.59 13.54 -0.17
C ALA A 5 2.52 13.13 -1.19
N ALA A 6 2.91 12.80 -2.42
CA ALA A 6 2.00 12.31 -3.45
C ALA A 6 1.40 10.94 -3.09
N LEU A 7 2.22 10.02 -2.58
CA LEU A 7 1.75 8.71 -2.09
C LEU A 7 0.86 8.83 -0.85
N PHE A 8 1.16 9.80 0.03
CA PHE A 8 0.29 10.12 1.15
C PHE A 8 -1.05 10.66 0.66
N ALA A 9 -1.04 11.64 -0.25
CA ALA A 9 -2.25 12.23 -0.82
C ALA A 9 -3.12 11.18 -1.53
N ILE A 10 -2.54 10.28 -2.31
CA ILE A 10 -3.31 9.22 -2.96
C ILE A 10 -3.85 8.20 -1.95
N GLY A 11 -3.10 7.88 -0.89
CA GLY A 11 -3.57 7.01 0.19
C GLY A 11 -4.75 7.63 0.95
N VAL A 12 -4.69 8.93 1.26
CA VAL A 12 -5.79 9.67 1.89
C VAL A 12 -6.99 9.75 0.95
N LEU A 13 -6.77 10.05 -0.35
CA LEU A 13 -7.85 10.05 -1.33
C LEU A 13 -8.50 8.67 -1.45
N ALA A 14 -7.70 7.60 -1.45
CA ALA A 14 -8.20 6.22 -1.45
C ALA A 14 -9.06 5.93 -0.22
N LEU A 15 -8.67 6.40 0.97
CA LEU A 15 -9.50 6.30 2.19
C LEU A 15 -10.84 7.03 2.04
N VAL A 16 -10.84 8.26 1.50
CA VAL A 16 -12.06 9.05 1.29
C VAL A 16 -12.98 8.37 0.28
N VAL A 17 -12.42 7.91 -0.85
CA VAL A 17 -13.18 7.21 -1.89
C VAL A 17 -13.73 5.89 -1.36
N GLN A 18 -12.93 5.12 -0.62
CA GLN A 18 -13.38 3.88 0.03
C GLN A 18 -14.51 4.15 1.03
N GLY A 19 -14.40 5.18 1.85
CA GLY A 19 -15.47 5.57 2.78
C GLY A 19 -16.76 6.00 2.06
N ALA A 20 -16.64 6.66 0.90
CA ALA A 20 -17.79 7.01 0.07
C ALA A 20 -18.41 5.78 -0.60
N LEU A 21 -17.59 4.88 -1.16
CA LEU A 21 -18.02 3.64 -1.79
C LEU A 21 -18.71 2.72 -0.79
N ALA A 22 -18.23 2.64 0.45
CA ALA A 22 -18.84 1.85 1.51
C ALA A 22 -20.27 2.30 1.86
N ARG A 23 -20.66 3.53 1.51
CA ARG A 23 -22.05 4.00 1.65
C ARG A 23 -22.94 3.62 0.48
N MET A 24 -22.36 3.36 -0.69
CA MET A 24 -23.10 3.05 -1.93
C MET A 24 -23.17 1.54 -2.21
N LEU A 25 -22.13 0.80 -1.84
CA LEU A 25 -22.00 -0.62 -2.09
C LEU A 25 -22.14 -1.39 -0.77
N PRO A 26 -23.09 -2.34 -0.67
CA PRO A 26 -23.16 -3.19 0.51
C PRO A 26 -21.91 -4.07 0.61
N PRO A 27 -21.44 -4.43 1.82
CA PRO A 27 -20.47 -5.49 2.00
C PRO A 27 -20.94 -6.77 1.27
N PRO A 28 -20.09 -7.51 0.55
CA PRO A 28 -18.61 -7.46 0.48
C PRO A 28 -18.01 -6.65 -0.69
N TRP A 29 -18.82 -5.91 -1.46
CA TRP A 29 -18.44 -5.39 -2.78
C TRP A 29 -17.54 -4.14 -2.77
N CYS A 30 -17.31 -3.52 -1.61
CA CYS A 30 -16.43 -2.36 -1.50
C CYS A 30 -14.96 -2.80 -1.41
N PRO A 31 -14.08 -2.43 -2.36
CA PRO A 31 -12.65 -2.73 -2.27
C PRO A 31 -11.94 -1.92 -1.18
N ASP A 32 -10.87 -2.47 -0.60
CA ASP A 32 -9.98 -1.74 0.32
C ASP A 32 -8.88 -1.00 -0.48
N LEU A 33 -9.26 0.13 -1.09
CA LEU A 33 -8.37 0.93 -1.94
C LEU A 33 -7.15 1.44 -1.18
N ALA A 34 -7.31 1.86 0.08
CA ALA A 34 -6.22 2.38 0.88
C ALA A 34 -5.22 1.27 1.26
N TRP A 35 -5.71 0.06 1.54
CA TRP A 35 -4.85 -1.10 1.73
C TRP A 35 -4.11 -1.49 0.45
N LEU A 36 -4.74 -1.42 -0.71
CA LEU A 36 -4.08 -1.65 -2.01
C LEU A 36 -2.96 -0.63 -2.29
N VAL A 37 -3.13 0.62 -1.87
CA VAL A 37 -2.03 1.62 -1.91
C VAL A 37 -0.86 1.15 -1.06
N VAL A 38 -1.11 0.66 0.17
CA VAL A 38 -0.06 0.13 1.05
C VAL A 38 0.65 -1.07 0.44
N VAL A 39 -0.09 -1.99 -0.18
CA VAL A 39 0.49 -3.12 -0.92
C VAL A 39 1.38 -2.62 -2.07
N GLY A 40 0.89 -1.69 -2.88
CA GLY A 40 1.67 -1.10 -3.98
C GLY A 40 2.96 -0.42 -3.50
N ILE A 41 2.90 0.30 -2.38
CA ILE A 41 4.07 0.90 -1.74
C ILE A 41 5.04 -0.20 -1.29
N GLY A 42 4.56 -1.25 -0.63
CA GLY A 42 5.41 -2.38 -0.22
C GLY A 42 6.11 -3.06 -1.40
N LEU A 43 5.41 -3.22 -2.53
CA LEU A 43 5.94 -3.91 -3.70
C LEU A 43 6.93 -3.08 -4.53
N ARG A 44 6.74 -1.76 -4.62
CA ARG A 44 7.45 -0.91 -5.60
C ARG A 44 8.33 0.18 -4.98
N TRP A 45 8.22 0.45 -3.68
CA TRP A 45 8.87 1.61 -3.08
C TRP A 45 10.31 1.33 -2.61
N PRO A 46 11.29 2.16 -3.00
CA PRO A 46 12.70 1.93 -2.66
C PRO A 46 13.05 2.27 -1.21
N ARG A 47 12.36 3.23 -0.58
CA ARG A 47 12.73 3.77 0.76
C ARG A 47 11.90 3.12 1.88
N PHE A 48 12.44 2.07 2.49
CA PHE A 48 11.77 1.25 3.50
C PHE A 48 11.14 2.04 4.66
N VAL A 49 11.89 2.97 5.27
CA VAL A 49 11.42 3.77 6.44
C VAL A 49 10.19 4.60 6.10
N SER A 50 10.20 5.30 4.95
CA SER A 50 9.03 6.10 4.54
C SER A 50 7.81 5.24 4.20
N GLY A 51 8.00 4.00 3.71
CA GLY A 51 6.89 3.07 3.48
C GLY A 51 6.26 2.60 4.79
N ILE A 52 7.07 2.33 5.82
CA ILE A 52 6.58 2.05 7.18
C ILE A 52 5.73 3.22 7.69
N VAL A 53 6.25 4.44 7.63
CA VAL A 53 5.52 5.62 8.11
C VAL A 53 4.20 5.79 7.34
N LEU A 54 4.20 5.68 6.01
CA LEU A 54 2.99 5.80 5.21
C LEU A 54 1.95 4.71 5.55
N SER A 55 2.38 3.45 5.66
CA SER A 55 1.47 2.35 5.98
C SER A 55 0.82 2.48 7.37
N VAL A 56 1.60 2.89 8.37
CA VAL A 56 1.11 3.13 9.73
C VAL A 56 0.15 4.31 9.76
N VAL A 57 0.52 5.46 9.18
CA VAL A 57 -0.34 6.65 9.20
C VAL A 57 -1.64 6.40 8.44
N LEU A 58 -1.60 5.73 7.28
CA LEU A 58 -2.81 5.39 6.55
C LEU A 58 -3.67 4.39 7.33
N GLY A 59 -3.08 3.40 8.00
CA GLY A 59 -3.82 2.46 8.83
C GLY A 59 -4.47 3.13 10.04
N TYR A 60 -3.75 4.02 10.71
CA TYR A 60 -4.31 4.83 11.78
C TYR A 60 -5.45 5.74 11.29
N GLY A 61 -5.32 6.30 10.09
CA GLY A 61 -6.42 7.02 9.43
C GLY A 61 -7.66 6.15 9.22
N MET A 62 -7.49 4.86 8.92
CA MET A 62 -8.60 3.92 8.81
C MET A 62 -9.21 3.60 10.18
N ASP A 63 -8.39 3.43 11.23
CA ASP A 63 -8.87 3.21 12.60
C ASP A 63 -9.80 4.34 13.06
N LEU A 64 -9.48 5.60 12.72
CA LEU A 64 -10.31 6.77 13.02
C LEU A 64 -11.66 6.77 12.28
N LEU A 65 -11.74 6.10 11.12
CA LEU A 65 -12.94 6.06 10.27
C LEU A 65 -13.80 4.82 10.52
N SER A 66 -13.22 3.69 10.93
CA SER A 66 -13.89 2.38 11.00
C SER A 66 -14.50 2.05 12.35
N SER A 67 -14.38 2.93 13.35
CA SER A 67 -14.76 2.66 14.76
C SER A 67 -14.14 1.38 15.34
N SER A 68 -13.06 0.88 14.72
CA SER A 68 -12.35 -0.32 15.16
C SER A 68 -11.44 -0.03 16.35
N LEU A 69 -10.82 -1.08 16.91
CA LEU A 69 -9.77 -0.96 17.91
C LEU A 69 -8.65 -0.04 17.39
N MET A 70 -8.35 0.99 18.16
CA MET A 70 -7.36 2.00 17.78
C MET A 70 -5.98 1.35 17.61
N GLY A 71 -5.39 1.48 16.41
CA GLY A 71 -4.10 0.88 16.06
C GLY A 71 -4.20 -0.50 15.41
N GLN A 72 -5.39 -1.10 15.30
CA GLN A 72 -5.56 -2.42 14.67
C GLN A 72 -5.26 -2.36 13.17
N HIS A 73 -5.88 -1.45 12.42
CA HIS A 73 -5.59 -1.29 11.00
C HIS A 73 -4.17 -0.76 10.78
N ALA A 74 -3.65 0.09 11.66
CA ALA A 74 -2.25 0.52 11.63
C ALA A 74 -1.27 -0.68 11.69
N LEU A 75 -1.48 -1.59 12.64
CA LEU A 75 -0.66 -2.79 12.80
C LEU A 75 -0.78 -3.70 11.57
N LEU A 76 -2.00 -4.01 11.13
CA LEU A 76 -2.20 -4.94 10.02
C LEU A 76 -1.68 -4.37 8.68
N ARG A 77 -1.78 -3.06 8.46
CA ARG A 77 -1.20 -2.42 7.27
C ARG A 77 0.32 -2.39 7.32
N LEU A 78 0.92 -2.21 8.50
CA LEU A 78 2.37 -2.35 8.67
C LEU A 78 2.83 -3.78 8.36
N VAL A 79 2.15 -4.80 8.90
CA VAL A 79 2.45 -6.21 8.61
C VAL A 79 2.29 -6.50 7.11
N THR A 80 1.24 -5.98 6.49
CA THR A 80 1.02 -6.14 5.04
C THR A 80 2.13 -5.48 4.22
N PHE A 81 2.54 -4.26 4.59
CA PHE A 81 3.66 -3.57 3.95
C PHE A 81 4.94 -4.39 4.04
N LEU A 82 5.25 -4.93 5.22
CA LEU A 82 6.44 -5.77 5.43
C LEU A 82 6.36 -7.05 4.59
N ALA A 83 5.22 -7.73 4.58
CA ALA A 83 5.00 -8.92 3.77
C ALA A 83 5.18 -8.62 2.27
N ALA A 84 4.63 -7.51 1.79
CA ALA A 84 4.78 -7.07 0.40
C ALA A 84 6.24 -6.71 0.06
N ALA A 85 6.93 -5.99 0.95
CA ALA A 85 8.34 -5.63 0.75
C ALA A 85 9.28 -6.84 0.75
N LEU A 86 8.99 -7.85 1.57
CA LEU A 86 9.71 -9.12 1.58
C LEU A 86 9.40 -9.93 0.32
N ALA A 87 8.12 -10.03 -0.05
CA ALA A 87 7.67 -10.74 -1.24
C ALA A 87 8.29 -10.14 -2.51
N ALA A 88 8.35 -8.82 -2.64
CA ALA A 88 8.99 -8.15 -3.78
C ALA A 88 10.50 -8.42 -3.90
N ARG A 89 11.17 -8.81 -2.81
CA ARG A 89 12.61 -9.15 -2.81
C ARG A 89 12.87 -10.63 -3.06
N GLN A 90 11.94 -11.50 -2.66
CA GLN A 90 12.11 -12.96 -2.74
C GLN A 90 11.39 -13.59 -3.94
N LEU A 91 10.34 -12.95 -4.42
CA LEU A 91 9.49 -13.45 -5.50
C LEU A 91 9.56 -12.48 -6.68
N ASP A 92 9.70 -13.02 -7.88
CA ASP A 92 9.57 -12.24 -9.11
C ASP A 92 8.09 -11.89 -9.35
N LEU A 93 7.63 -10.83 -8.69
CA LEU A 93 6.27 -10.28 -8.79
C LEU A 93 6.16 -9.26 -9.94
N SER A 94 6.80 -9.53 -11.07
CA SER A 94 6.71 -8.68 -12.27
C SER A 94 5.36 -8.82 -13.01
N GLY A 95 4.69 -9.97 -12.88
CA GLY A 95 3.42 -10.26 -13.56
C GLY A 95 2.15 -9.86 -12.78
N SER A 96 1.08 -9.59 -13.52
CA SER A 96 -0.26 -9.34 -12.94
C SER A 96 -0.83 -10.55 -12.18
N VAL A 97 -0.51 -11.77 -12.63
CA VAL A 97 -0.97 -13.02 -12.00
C VAL A 97 -0.34 -13.23 -10.60
N PRO A 98 0.99 -13.17 -10.41
CA PRO A 98 1.59 -13.24 -9.09
C PRO A 98 1.07 -12.17 -8.11
N ILE A 99 0.86 -10.94 -8.59
CA ILE A 99 0.30 -9.85 -7.79
C ILE A 99 -1.13 -10.19 -7.35
N GLY A 100 -1.96 -10.72 -8.26
CA GLY A 100 -3.32 -11.14 -7.95
C GLY A 100 -3.35 -12.25 -6.88
N ILE A 101 -2.49 -13.27 -7.01
CA ILE A 101 -2.39 -14.34 -6.01
C ILE A 101 -1.95 -13.78 -4.65
N PHE A 102 -0.95 -12.89 -4.64
CA PHE A 102 -0.47 -12.24 -3.43
C PHE A 102 -1.58 -11.45 -2.73
N VAL A 103 -2.33 -10.64 -3.49
CA VAL A 103 -3.45 -9.84 -2.96
C VAL A 103 -4.57 -10.72 -2.44
N LEU A 104 -4.90 -11.81 -3.13
CA LEU A 104 -5.90 -12.77 -2.68
C LEU A 104 -5.53 -13.35 -1.31
N VAL A 105 -4.32 -13.91 -1.20
CA VAL A 105 -3.82 -14.52 0.04
C VAL A 105 -3.75 -13.49 1.16
N MET A 106 -3.19 -12.31 0.89
CA MET A 106 -3.04 -11.28 1.90
C MET A 106 -4.39 -10.70 2.34
N THR A 107 -5.40 -10.65 1.48
CA THR A 107 -6.75 -10.22 1.90
C THR A 107 -7.36 -11.21 2.89
N VAL A 108 -7.23 -12.51 2.63
CA VAL A 108 -7.71 -13.57 3.55
C VAL A 108 -6.96 -13.50 4.88
N VAL A 109 -5.63 -13.38 4.84
CA VAL A 109 -4.80 -13.25 6.05
C VAL A 109 -5.17 -11.99 6.83
N TYR A 110 -5.39 -10.86 6.15
CA TYR A 110 -5.80 -9.61 6.78
C TYR A 110 -7.16 -9.73 7.48
N GLY A 111 -8.15 -10.32 6.81
CA GLY A 111 -9.47 -10.56 7.38
C GLY A 111 -9.42 -11.51 8.59
N LEU A 112 -8.64 -12.59 8.50
CA LEU A 112 -8.44 -13.50 9.62
C LEU A 112 -7.76 -12.81 10.81
N ALA A 113 -6.71 -12.02 10.56
CA ALA A 113 -6.00 -11.28 11.60
C ALA A 113 -6.89 -10.22 12.26
N MET A 114 -7.80 -9.58 11.50
CA MET A 114 -8.83 -8.70 12.04
C MET A 114 -9.72 -9.44 13.04
N VAL A 115 -10.27 -10.60 12.65
CA VAL A 115 -11.14 -11.42 13.50
C VAL A 115 -10.41 -11.89 14.75
N LEU A 116 -9.20 -12.45 14.59
CA LEU A 116 -8.40 -12.94 15.73
C LEU A 116 -8.09 -11.81 16.73
N SER A 117 -7.79 -10.61 16.23
CA SER A 117 -7.55 -9.45 17.11
C SER A 117 -8.81 -9.07 17.88
N LEU A 118 -9.97 -9.05 17.22
CA LEU A 118 -11.25 -8.75 17.87
C LEU A 118 -11.63 -9.81 18.90
N SER A 119 -11.47 -11.10 18.59
CA SER A 119 -11.70 -12.19 19.54
C SER A 119 -10.75 -12.11 20.74
N PHE A 120 -9.49 -11.73 20.53
CA PHE A 120 -8.52 -11.61 21.62
C PHE A 120 -8.80 -10.43 22.55
N PHE A 121 -9.15 -9.25 22.02
CA PHE A 121 -9.30 -8.03 22.82
C PHE A 121 -10.73 -7.79 23.35
N VAL A 122 -11.75 -8.27 22.63
CA VAL A 122 -13.16 -7.92 22.90
C VAL A 122 -14.05 -9.17 23.03
N ASP A 123 -13.45 -10.37 23.05
CA ASP A 123 -14.17 -11.65 23.13
C ASP A 123 -15.26 -11.80 22.05
N ALA A 124 -14.96 -11.30 20.85
CA ALA A 124 -15.85 -11.42 19.70
C ALA A 124 -16.03 -12.89 19.29
N SER A 125 -17.28 -13.30 19.09
CA SER A 125 -17.64 -14.65 18.64
C SER A 125 -17.02 -14.97 17.28
N TRP A 126 -16.71 -16.24 17.06
CA TRP A 126 -16.16 -16.71 15.79
C TRP A 126 -17.13 -16.43 14.62
N PRO A 127 -16.60 -16.01 13.46
CA PRO A 127 -17.42 -15.72 12.29
C PRO A 127 -18.09 -16.99 11.76
N GLY A 128 -19.37 -16.87 11.39
CA GLY A 128 -20.10 -17.93 10.70
C GLY A 128 -19.63 -18.14 9.26
N ILE A 129 -20.12 -19.20 8.62
CA ILE A 129 -19.78 -19.58 7.23
C ILE A 129 -20.07 -18.44 6.24
N ASP A 130 -21.12 -17.66 6.47
CA ASP A 130 -21.50 -16.52 5.62
C ASP A 130 -20.42 -15.44 5.57
N VAL A 131 -19.72 -15.22 6.69
CA VAL A 131 -18.62 -14.26 6.78
C VAL A 131 -17.43 -14.75 5.96
N VAL A 132 -17.14 -16.06 5.99
CA VAL A 132 -16.07 -16.67 5.18
C VAL A 132 -16.37 -16.51 3.69
N GLY A 133 -17.62 -16.77 3.26
CA GLY A 133 -18.05 -16.55 1.87
C GLY A 133 -17.91 -15.08 1.45
N SER A 134 -18.31 -14.15 2.33
CA SER A 134 -18.17 -12.71 2.08
C SER A 134 -16.70 -12.27 1.98
N ALA A 135 -15.81 -12.85 2.79
CA ALA A 135 -14.38 -12.57 2.76
C ALA A 135 -13.72 -13.04 1.46
N LEU A 136 -14.15 -14.17 0.90
CA LEU A 136 -13.68 -14.65 -0.39
C LEU A 136 -14.12 -13.73 -1.54
N ILE A 137 -15.39 -13.30 -1.53
CA ILE A 137 -15.87 -12.32 -2.53
C ILE A 137 -15.09 -11.02 -2.41
N HIS A 138 -14.88 -10.52 -1.18
CA HIS A 138 -14.09 -9.32 -0.93
C HIS A 138 -12.64 -9.46 -1.43
N ALA A 139 -12.01 -10.62 -1.25
CA ALA A 139 -10.69 -10.91 -1.79
C ALA A 139 -10.66 -10.84 -3.32
N LEU A 140 -11.68 -11.39 -4.00
CA LEU A 140 -11.78 -11.29 -5.47
C LEU A 140 -11.95 -9.84 -5.92
N VAL A 141 -12.78 -9.05 -5.24
CA VAL A 141 -12.96 -7.62 -5.53
C VAL A 141 -11.63 -6.87 -5.36
N ASN A 142 -10.86 -7.15 -4.30
CA ASN A 142 -9.53 -6.56 -4.10
C ASN A 142 -8.55 -6.97 -5.20
N VAL A 143 -8.57 -8.22 -5.66
CA VAL A 143 -7.72 -8.67 -6.78
C VAL A 143 -8.03 -7.89 -8.06
N LEU A 144 -9.32 -7.68 -8.36
CA LEU A 144 -9.73 -6.89 -9.51
C LEU A 144 -9.29 -5.43 -9.40
N ALA A 145 -9.38 -4.84 -8.20
CA ALA A 145 -8.95 -3.47 -7.94
C ALA A 145 -7.42 -3.30 -7.84
N ALA A 146 -6.68 -4.39 -7.59
CA ALA A 146 -5.24 -4.36 -7.35
C ALA A 146 -4.45 -3.84 -8.55
N GLY A 147 -4.76 -4.31 -9.76
CA GLY A 147 -4.04 -3.92 -10.97
C GLY A 147 -4.04 -2.40 -11.18
N PRO A 148 -5.22 -1.75 -11.27
CA PRO A 148 -5.31 -0.29 -11.40
C PRO A 148 -4.63 0.47 -10.26
N MET A 149 -4.81 0.04 -9.01
CA MET A 149 -4.28 0.75 -7.84
C MET A 149 -2.75 0.64 -7.74
N ILE A 150 -2.19 -0.56 -7.91
CA ILE A 150 -0.75 -0.78 -7.88
C ILE A 150 -0.09 -0.09 -9.07
N GLY A 151 -0.71 -0.16 -10.26
CA GLY A 151 -0.23 0.58 -11.44
C GLY A 151 -0.25 2.10 -11.25
N LEU A 152 -1.25 2.64 -10.53
CA LEU A 152 -1.29 4.06 -10.17
C LEU A 152 -0.15 4.44 -9.22
N VAL A 153 0.09 3.63 -8.19
CA VAL A 153 1.20 3.81 -7.26
C VAL A 153 2.52 3.80 -8.03
N GLU A 154 2.74 2.80 -8.88
CA GLU A 154 3.95 2.68 -9.70
C GLU A 154 4.18 3.91 -10.59
N ARG A 155 3.14 4.39 -11.29
CA ARG A 155 3.23 5.61 -12.11
C ARG A 155 3.60 6.85 -11.28
N LEU A 156 3.05 7.00 -10.08
CA LEU A 156 3.41 8.11 -9.19
C LEU A 156 4.87 8.01 -8.73
N ILE A 157 5.33 6.81 -8.40
CA ILE A 157 6.72 6.57 -7.99
C ILE A 157 7.67 6.97 -9.12
N VAL A 158 7.44 6.46 -10.34
CA VAL A 158 8.27 6.78 -11.50
C VAL A 158 8.25 8.28 -11.78
N ARG A 159 7.05 8.86 -11.87
CA ARG A 159 6.87 10.27 -12.22
C ARG A 159 7.62 11.24 -11.31
N PHE A 160 7.59 11.00 -10.00
CA PHE A 160 8.25 11.89 -9.04
C PHE A 160 9.69 11.47 -8.69
N SER A 161 10.13 10.27 -9.07
CA SER A 161 11.54 9.88 -8.93
C SER A 161 12.40 10.53 -10.01
N ASP A 162 11.90 10.65 -11.24
CA ASP A 162 12.61 11.33 -12.33
C ASP A 162 12.87 12.82 -12.02
N GLU A 163 11.96 13.47 -11.30
CA GLU A 163 12.14 14.86 -10.84
C GLU A 163 13.23 15.01 -9.77
N GLU A 164 13.44 14.00 -8.92
CA GLU A 164 14.51 14.01 -7.91
C GLU A 164 15.90 13.78 -8.55
N VAL A 165 16.00 12.93 -9.58
CA VAL A 165 17.26 12.68 -10.31
C VAL A 165 17.69 13.89 -11.14
N GLY A 166 16.75 14.56 -11.83
CA GLY A 166 17.05 15.75 -12.63
C GLY A 166 17.60 16.92 -11.81
N ARG A 167 17.30 16.99 -10.51
CA ARG A 167 17.72 18.08 -9.62
C ARG A 167 19.12 17.88 -9.02
N HIS A 168 19.61 16.64 -8.98
CA HIS A 168 20.98 16.33 -8.58
C HIS A 168 21.97 16.26 -9.76
N GLY A 169 21.47 16.29 -11.01
CA GLY A 169 22.27 16.22 -12.23
C GLY A 169 22.92 17.54 -12.70
N THR A 170 22.70 18.67 -12.02
CA THR A 170 23.28 19.96 -12.42
C THR A 170 24.01 20.65 -11.27
N ALA A 171 25.10 20.05 -10.80
CA ALA A 171 26.23 20.83 -10.34
C ALA A 171 27.30 20.73 -11.43
N PRO A 172 27.49 21.76 -12.28
CA PRO A 172 28.70 21.82 -13.07
C PRO A 172 29.82 22.07 -12.07
N LEU A 173 30.41 20.99 -11.55
CA LEU A 173 31.78 21.04 -11.04
C LEU A 173 32.62 21.35 -12.27
N GLY A 174 32.77 22.65 -12.52
CA GLY A 174 33.72 23.22 -13.46
C GLY A 174 35.10 22.76 -13.03
N PHE A 175 35.51 21.61 -13.53
CA PHE A 175 36.92 21.30 -13.71
C PHE A 175 37.36 22.10 -14.92
N ASP A 176 37.73 23.35 -14.64
CA ASP A 176 38.42 24.21 -15.58
C ASP A 176 39.70 23.49 -15.99
N GLY A 177 39.70 23.03 -17.24
CA GLY A 177 40.81 22.33 -17.84
C GLY A 177 41.97 23.31 -17.99
N GLY A 178 42.85 23.32 -16.99
CA GLY A 178 44.17 23.91 -17.08
C GLY A 178 44.99 23.20 -18.15
N ARG A 179 44.78 23.62 -19.41
CA ARG A 179 45.69 23.44 -20.53
C ARG A 179 47.00 24.16 -20.19
N GLY A 180 47.91 23.46 -19.52
CA GLY A 180 49.33 23.77 -19.54
C GLY A 180 49.89 23.33 -20.89
N GLY A 181 49.85 24.23 -21.86
CA GLY A 181 50.63 24.10 -23.09
C GLY A 181 52.07 24.56 -22.88
N LEU A 182 52.93 23.97 -23.71
CA LEU A 182 54.19 24.48 -24.24
C LEU A 182 55.48 24.27 -23.44
N LEU A 183 56.36 23.52 -24.13
CA LEU A 183 57.83 23.44 -24.09
C LEU A 183 58.46 22.43 -23.12
#